data_AF-A0A7J4MXC3-F1
#
_entry.id   AF-A0A7J4MXC3-F1
#
_cell.length_a   1.000
_cell.length_b   1.000
_cell.length_c   1.000
_cell.angle_alpha   90.00
_cell.angle_beta   90.00
_cell.angle_gamma   90.00
#
_symmetry.space_group_name_H-M   'P 1'
#
loop_
_entity.id
_entity.type
_entity.pdbx_description
1 polymer ?
#
loop_
_entity_poly.entity_id
_entity_poly.type
_entity_poly.pdbx_seq_one_letter_code
_entity_poly.pdbx_strand_id
1 'polypeptide(L)' 'MFFMLETSICNIELRNPTILAAGVMGSMASSLNRIYRAGAGAGETQPYSIKPQPGYRNPTTVEEKGGVRKERVG' A
#
# COMPACT_ATOMS: atom_id res chain seq x y z
N MET A 1 -15.92 4.37 -25.93
CA MET A 1 -16.48 3.30 -25.07
C MET A 1 -15.59 3.20 -23.85
N PHE A 2 -16.06 3.60 -22.67
CA PHE A 2 -15.30 3.41 -21.42
C PHE A 2 -15.64 2.03 -20.88
N PHE A 3 -14.63 1.20 -20.63
CA PHE A 3 -14.84 -0.08 -19.96
C PHE A 3 -14.88 0.16 -18.45
N MET A 4 -15.95 -0.32 -17.81
CA MET A 4 -16.06 -0.35 -16.36
C MET A 4 -15.15 -1.47 -15.84
N LEU A 5 -14.27 -1.17 -14.89
CA LEU A 5 -13.28 -2.12 -14.35
C LEU A 5 -13.72 -2.75 -13.02
N GLU A 6 -14.98 -2.60 -12.62
CA GLU A 6 -15.49 -3.16 -11.37
C GLU A 6 -15.24 -4.68 -11.30
N THR A 7 -14.83 -5.16 -10.13
CA THR A 7 -14.50 -6.57 -9.91
C THR A 7 -14.93 -7.03 -8.54
N SER A 8 -15.28 -8.32 -8.43
CA SER A 8 -15.51 -8.99 -7.16
C SER A 8 -14.33 -9.90 -6.84
N ILE A 9 -13.71 -9.74 -5.67
CA ILE A 9 -12.61 -10.60 -5.20
C ILE A 9 -12.98 -11.07 -3.80
N CYS A 10 -13.01 -12.39 -3.57
CA CYS A 10 -13.37 -12.97 -2.26
C CYS A 10 -14.71 -12.43 -1.70
N ASN A 11 -15.72 -12.24 -2.57
CA ASN A 11 -17.02 -11.65 -2.23
C ASN A 11 -16.96 -10.18 -1.75
N ILE A 12 -15.89 -9.46 -2.09
CA ILE A 12 -15.75 -8.02 -1.87
C ILE A 12 -15.84 -7.32 -3.22
N GLU A 13 -16.80 -6.41 -3.35
CA GLU A 13 -16.96 -5.57 -4.52
C GLU A 13 -15.97 -4.40 -4.50
N LEU A 14 -15.20 -4.27 -5.58
CA LEU A 14 -14.22 -3.21 -5.77
C LEU A 14 -14.57 -2.42 -7.02
N ARG A 15 -14.59 -1.09 -6.90
CA ARG A 15 -14.85 -0.18 -8.03
C ARG A 15 -13.86 -0.34 -9.21
N ASN A 16 -12.70 -0.95 -8.96
CA ASN A 16 -11.71 -1.39 -9.94
C ASN A 16 -10.72 -2.38 -9.27
N PRO A 17 -9.90 -3.15 -10.00
CA PRO A 17 -9.04 -4.19 -9.43
C PRO A 17 -7.74 -3.65 -8.82
N THR A 18 -7.52 -2.32 -8.80
CA THR A 18 -6.24 -1.78 -8.31
C THR A 18 -6.20 -1.77 -6.79
N ILE A 19 -5.18 -2.38 -6.21
CA ILE A 19 -4.99 -2.47 -4.76
C ILE A 19 -3.60 -1.96 -4.43
N LEU A 20 -3.50 -1.01 -3.50
CA LEU A 20 -2.20 -0.59 -2.99
C LEU A 20 -1.59 -1.72 -2.15
N ALA A 21 -0.39 -2.18 -2.51
CA ALA A 21 0.37 -3.17 -1.75
C ALA A 21 0.75 -2.65 -0.34
N ALA A 22 0.71 -3.54 0.66
CA ALA A 22 1.29 -3.28 1.97
C ALA A 22 2.76 -2.84 1.86
N GLY A 23 3.25 -2.05 2.83
CA GLY A 23 4.64 -1.56 2.82
C GLY A 23 4.84 -0.18 2.22
N VAL A 24 3.93 0.30 1.35
CA VAL A 24 4.16 1.50 0.54
C VAL A 24 3.59 2.77 1.20
N MET A 25 2.29 2.82 1.48
CA MET A 25 1.61 3.97 2.11
C MET A 25 0.51 3.54 3.12
N GLY A 26 0.55 2.31 3.62
CA GLY A 26 -0.50 1.73 4.47
C GLY A 26 -0.42 2.05 5.98
N SER A 27 0.53 2.89 6.42
CA SER A 27 0.85 3.06 7.86
C SER A 27 -0.08 4.03 8.62
N MET A 28 -0.91 4.79 7.91
CA MET A 28 -1.79 5.80 8.50
C MET A 28 -3.14 5.82 7.76
N ALA A 29 -4.24 6.00 8.49
CA ALA A 29 -5.58 6.09 7.89
C ALA A 29 -5.71 7.25 6.88
N SER A 30 -5.01 8.37 7.11
CA SER A 30 -4.94 9.49 6.17
C SER A 30 -4.34 9.10 4.82
N SER A 31 -3.35 8.21 4.81
CA SER A 31 -2.71 7.73 3.58
C SER A 31 -3.62 6.79 2.80
N LEU A 32 -4.37 5.92 3.49
CA LEU A 32 -5.42 5.08 2.87
C LEU A 32 -6.55 5.93 2.28
N ASN A 33 -6.99 6.98 2.98
CA ASN A 33 -7.96 7.92 2.43
C ASN A 33 -7.42 8.63 1.18
N ARG A 34 -6.13 8.98 1.16
CA ARG A 34 -5.50 9.63 0.01
C ARG A 34 -5.48 8.74 -1.22
N ILE A 35 -5.07 7.48 -1.10
CA ILE A 35 -5.03 6.56 -2.25
C ILE A 35 -6.43 6.20 -2.76
N TYR A 36 -7.41 6.09 -1.86
CA TYR A 36 -8.79 5.87 -2.24
C TYR A 36 -9.35 7.10 -2.97
N ARG A 37 -8.98 8.33 -2.58
CA ARG A 37 -9.34 9.52 -3.36
C ARG A 37 -8.60 9.59 -4.70
N ALA A 38 -7.42 9.00 -4.81
CA ALA A 38 -6.61 8.97 -6.04
C ALA A 38 -7.06 7.93 -7.08
N GLY A 39 -7.97 7.01 -6.75
CA GLY A 39 -8.53 6.05 -7.71
C GLY A 39 -8.32 4.58 -7.38
N ALA A 40 -7.55 4.24 -6.34
CA ALA A 40 -7.34 2.84 -5.94
C ALA A 40 -8.66 2.12 -5.59
N GLY A 41 -8.86 0.91 -6.09
CA GLY A 41 -10.03 0.08 -5.76
C GLY A 41 -10.08 -0.31 -4.29
N ALA A 42 -8.91 -0.65 -3.73
CA ALA A 42 -8.71 -0.88 -2.30
C ALA A 42 -7.28 -0.49 -1.87
N GLY A 43 -7.01 -0.57 -0.57
CA GLY A 43 -5.68 -0.38 -0.01
C GLY A 43 -5.44 -1.31 1.17
N GLU A 44 -4.21 -1.78 1.28
CA GLU A 44 -3.77 -2.62 2.39
C GLU A 44 -3.07 -1.78 3.47
N THR A 45 -3.34 -2.10 4.73
CA THR A 45 -2.63 -1.50 5.87
C THR A 45 -1.20 -2.05 5.97
N GLN A 46 -0.32 -1.29 6.61
CA GLN A 46 0.98 -1.83 7.01
C GLN A 46 0.77 -2.96 8.03
N PRO A 47 1.51 -4.09 7.96
CA PRO A 47 1.49 -5.08 9.02
C PRO A 47 1.95 -4.47 10.36
N TYR A 48 1.19 -4.70 11.43
CA TYR A 48 1.50 -4.19 12.76
C TYR A 48 1.87 -5.32 13.73
N SER A 49 2.84 -5.05 14.61
CA SER A 49 3.08 -5.86 15.80
C SER A 49 2.13 -5.45 16.92
N ILE A 50 1.86 -6.37 17.85
CA ILE A 50 1.03 -6.06 19.05
C ILE A 50 1.64 -4.91 19.85
N LYS A 51 2.97 -4.89 19.98
CA LYS A 51 3.71 -3.81 20.64
C LYS A 51 4.17 -2.79 19.61
N PRO A 52 4.09 -1.48 19.90
CA PRO A 52 4.65 -0.45 19.03
C PRO A 52 6.14 -0.68 18.76
N GLN A 53 6.56 -0.52 17.51
CA GLN A 53 7.95 -0.65 17.09
C GLN A 53 8.37 0.64 16.36
N PRO A 54 9.46 1.31 16.78
CA PRO A 54 9.92 2.53 16.11
C PRO A 54 10.51 2.28 14.71
N GLY A 55 10.73 1.02 14.34
CA GLY A 55 11.38 0.62 13.10
C GLY A 55 12.91 0.72 13.17
N TYR A 56 13.56 0.55 12.02
CA TYR A 56 15.01 0.68 11.89
C TYR A 56 15.41 2.14 11.63
N ARG A 57 16.62 2.52 12.04
CA ARG A 57 17.16 3.85 11.72
C ARG A 57 17.35 3.97 10.21
N ASN A 58 16.87 5.08 9.65
CA ASN A 58 17.06 5.39 8.24
C ASN A 58 18.53 5.66 7.89
N PRO A 59 18.96 5.36 6.65
CA PRO A 59 18.15 4.87 5.53
C PRO A 59 17.80 3.38 5.61
N THR A 60 16.53 3.03 5.33
CA THR A 60 16.03 1.63 5.32
C THR A 60 15.38 1.22 4.00
N THR A 61 15.39 2.13 3.04
CA THR A 61 14.88 1.95 1.70
C THR A 61 15.90 2.57 0.76
N VAL A 62 16.25 1.83 -0.28
CA VAL A 62 17.15 2.28 -1.34
C VAL A 62 16.44 2.23 -2.68
N GLU A 63 16.74 3.19 -3.55
CA GLU A 63 16.25 3.21 -4.92
C GLU A 63 17.09 2.24 -5.77
N GLU A 64 16.42 1.44 -6.59
CA GLU A 64 17.06 0.52 -7.52
C GLU A 64 16.42 0.63 -8.90
N LYS A 65 17.09 0.06 -9.91
CA LYS A 65 16.56 0.05 -11.28
C LYS A 65 15.21 -0.67 -11.31
N GLY A 66 14.14 0.09 -11.52
CA GLY A 66 12.77 -0.44 -11.60
C GLY A 66 11.98 -0.40 -10.28
N GLY A 67 12.48 0.23 -9.21
CA GLY A 67 11.69 0.39 -8.00
C GLY A 67 12.47 0.79 -6.75
N VAL A 68 11.98 0.34 -5.60
CA VAL A 68 12.59 0.57 -4.29
C VAL A 68 12.72 -0.75 -3.53
N ARG A 69 13.86 -0.95 -2.85
CA ARG A 69 14.11 -2.13 -2.01
C ARG A 69 14.19 -1.72 -0.54
N LYS A 70 13.52 -2.49 0.32
CA LYS A 70 13.74 -2.47 1.77
C LYS A 70 15.07 -3.15 2.08
N GLU A 71 15.99 -2.43 2.67
CA GLU A 71 17.31 -2.94 3.06
C GLU A 71 17.69 -2.34 4.42
N ARG A 72 18.33 -3.15 5.27
CA ARG A 72 18.99 -2.59 6.45
C ARG A 72 20.37 -2.13 6.03
N VAL A 73 20.53 -0.82 5.94
CA VAL A 73 21.86 -0.21 5.84
C VAL A 73 22.46 -0.27 7.25
N GLY A 74 23.61 -0.94 7.37
CA GLY A 74 24.33 -1.14 8.63
C GLY A 74 24.84 0.16 9.23
#